data_AF-A0A397CB93-F1
#
_entry.id   AF-A0A397CB93-F1
#
_cell.length_a   1.000
_cell.length_b   1.000
_cell.length_c   1.000
_cell.angle_alpha   90.00
_cell.angle_beta   90.00
_cell.angle_gamma   90.00
#
_symmetry.space_group_name_H-M   'P 1'
#
loop_
_entity.id
_entity.type
_entity.pdbx_description
1 polymer ?
#
loop_
_entity_poly.entity_id
_entity_poly.type
_entity_poly.pdbx_seq_one_letter_code
_entity_poly.pdbx_strand_id
1 'polypeptide(L)'
;PRLKALRRLERSVGVPLNNLMQKIEKDADKDDSDVAKDAATFDMYKASVFLRFISKRMAGARTTQSHAVVAHEAMVAADGLMQDIEDAYVASRRRGSTSTTTSSLLVPLHVAKLKQYFVAASRLDRRVPVSGPFQDELVYRVFQLVDVLEGLHYAFRTLVVLFRVSEATMVLDLKETLFPNEPRRVDEYDDLIMAVVSNDRTRFDQPLQLLQRMHNQGVTPTPLTMHRLVLFQLNLLNNATPSTRKQLMADVKYNHMRRRLPEWNVDVPTPEFHPLQFYKAKAPDSTSVGDIVSFVVDWHNMTGVVPFGKTLKLLVEHCRRHQQDKTDVHELHRLLQWAHSLPLDPATQVYLEHVTTSVVPAVADDATKEL
;
A
#
# COMPACT_ATOMS: atom_id res chain seq x y z
N PRO A 1 36.51 12.24 -8.57
CA PRO A 1 35.10 12.05 -8.12
C PRO A 1 34.07 12.66 -9.09
N ARG A 2 34.22 13.95 -9.47
CA ARG A 2 33.33 14.65 -10.42
C ARG A 2 33.24 14.00 -11.81
N LEU A 3 34.38 13.62 -12.40
CA LEU A 3 34.44 12.86 -13.67
C LEU A 3 33.76 11.49 -13.58
N LYS A 4 33.86 10.81 -12.42
CA LYS A 4 33.22 9.51 -12.20
C LYS A 4 31.70 9.65 -12.11
N ALA A 5 31.20 10.71 -11.45
CA ALA A 5 29.78 11.05 -11.40
C ALA A 5 29.22 11.43 -12.79
N LEU A 6 29.99 12.15 -13.62
CA LEU A 6 29.58 12.46 -14.99
C LEU A 6 29.54 11.22 -15.89
N ARG A 7 30.52 10.32 -15.82
CA ARG A 7 30.47 9.06 -16.56
C ARG A 7 29.33 8.16 -16.10
N ARG A 8 28.93 8.22 -14.82
CA ARG A 8 27.73 7.53 -14.29
C ARG A 8 26.45 8.18 -14.87
N LEU A 9 26.38 9.51 -14.90
CA LEU A 9 25.24 10.26 -15.43
C LEU A 9 25.09 10.13 -16.96
N GLU A 10 26.21 10.12 -17.70
CA GLU A 10 26.25 9.82 -19.14
C GLU A 10 25.72 8.41 -19.44
N ARG A 11 26.08 7.43 -18.60
CA ARG A 11 25.54 6.06 -18.72
C ARG A 11 24.05 5.97 -18.38
N SER A 12 23.58 6.73 -17.40
CA SER A 12 22.17 6.67 -16.99
C SER A 12 21.24 7.49 -17.91
N VAL A 13 21.73 8.60 -18.47
CA VAL A 13 20.94 9.54 -19.29
C VAL A 13 21.17 9.33 -20.80
N GLY A 14 22.24 8.64 -21.20
CA GLY A 14 22.55 8.33 -22.61
C GLY A 14 22.94 9.55 -23.45
N VAL A 15 23.27 10.68 -22.81
CA VAL A 15 23.69 11.93 -23.47
C VAL A 15 25.20 12.07 -23.36
N PRO A 16 25.94 12.25 -24.47
CA PRO A 16 27.39 12.35 -24.42
C PRO A 16 27.85 13.64 -23.70
N LEU A 17 28.66 13.49 -22.66
CA LEU A 17 29.13 14.60 -21.79
C LEU A 17 30.62 14.95 -21.99
N ASN A 18 31.21 14.46 -23.08
CA ASN A 18 32.65 14.57 -23.40
C ASN A 18 33.22 15.99 -23.28
N ASN A 19 32.51 17.01 -23.76
CA ASN A 19 33.00 18.41 -23.73
C ASN A 19 33.13 18.95 -22.30
N LEU A 20 32.28 18.50 -21.37
CA LEU A 20 32.31 18.93 -19.97
C LEU A 20 33.36 18.16 -19.17
N MET A 21 33.54 16.87 -19.50
CA MET A 21 34.60 16.05 -18.93
C MET A 21 35.98 16.62 -19.29
N GLN A 22 36.18 17.03 -20.53
CA GLN A 22 37.41 17.72 -20.96
C GLN A 22 37.61 19.08 -20.27
N LYS A 23 36.53 19.78 -19.93
CA LYS A 23 36.60 21.07 -19.21
C LYS A 23 37.02 20.87 -17.76
N ILE A 24 36.45 19.88 -17.07
CA ILE A 24 36.81 19.51 -15.70
C ILE A 24 38.22 18.92 -15.60
N GLU A 25 38.69 18.20 -16.63
CA GLU A 25 40.08 17.75 -16.73
C GLU A 25 41.06 18.93 -16.89
N LYS A 26 40.65 20.02 -17.56
CA LYS A 26 41.46 21.24 -17.71
C LYS A 26 41.43 22.17 -16.51
N ASP A 27 40.35 22.16 -15.73
CA ASP A 27 40.16 23.01 -14.55
C ASP A 27 40.67 22.35 -13.25
N ALA A 28 41.34 21.18 -13.33
CA ALA A 28 41.87 20.46 -12.17
C ALA A 28 43.06 21.17 -11.47
N ASP A 29 43.65 22.20 -12.10
CA ASP A 29 44.86 22.91 -11.64
C ASP A 29 44.58 24.33 -11.08
N LYS A 30 43.33 24.69 -10.72
CA LYS A 30 42.97 26.04 -10.23
C LYS A 30 42.45 26.09 -8.79
N ASP A 31 42.74 27.21 -8.12
CA ASP A 31 42.57 27.51 -6.68
C ASP A 31 41.18 27.23 -6.07
N ASP A 32 41.20 26.87 -4.77
CA ASP A 32 40.08 26.36 -3.96
C ASP A 32 38.85 27.28 -3.85
N SER A 33 38.94 28.59 -4.11
CA SER A 33 37.80 29.52 -4.00
C SER A 33 36.84 29.46 -5.19
N ASP A 34 37.31 29.08 -6.38
CA ASP A 34 36.48 28.89 -7.57
C ASP A 34 35.79 27.52 -7.58
N VAL A 35 36.34 26.55 -6.84
CA VAL A 35 35.85 25.16 -6.74
C VAL A 35 34.43 25.06 -6.17
N ALA A 36 34.01 25.98 -5.29
CA ALA A 36 32.68 26.02 -4.68
C ALA A 36 31.62 26.66 -5.60
N LYS A 37 31.98 27.74 -6.31
CA LYS A 37 31.11 28.33 -7.34
C LYS A 37 30.93 27.36 -8.51
N ASP A 38 32.01 26.68 -8.90
CA ASP A 38 31.99 25.63 -9.93
C ASP A 38 31.24 24.38 -9.50
N ALA A 39 31.18 24.05 -8.20
CA ALA A 39 30.33 22.96 -7.70
C ALA A 39 28.84 23.29 -7.86
N ALA A 40 28.43 24.52 -7.56
CA ALA A 40 27.04 24.95 -7.68
C ALA A 40 26.58 25.03 -9.15
N THR A 41 27.42 25.56 -10.06
CA THR A 41 27.14 25.52 -11.51
C THR A 41 27.18 24.11 -12.07
N PHE A 42 28.04 23.23 -11.54
CA PHE A 42 28.08 21.81 -11.90
C PHE A 42 26.79 21.07 -11.51
N ASP A 43 26.26 21.31 -10.31
CA ASP A 43 25.02 20.70 -9.85
C ASP A 43 23.78 21.28 -10.56
N MET A 44 23.75 22.59 -10.84
CA MET A 44 22.71 23.20 -11.69
C MET A 44 22.75 22.64 -13.12
N TYR A 45 23.93 22.38 -13.67
CA TYR A 45 24.06 21.83 -15.02
C TYR A 45 23.58 20.38 -15.10
N LYS A 46 23.94 19.53 -14.13
CA LYS A 46 23.38 18.17 -14.01
C LYS A 46 21.86 18.19 -13.94
N ALA A 47 21.30 19.07 -13.12
CA ALA A 47 19.86 19.27 -13.02
C ALA A 47 19.25 19.68 -14.38
N SER A 48 19.89 20.61 -15.11
CA SER A 48 19.41 21.07 -16.42
C SER A 48 19.42 19.96 -17.49
N VAL A 49 20.46 19.12 -17.53
CA VAL A 49 20.57 17.99 -18.47
C VAL A 49 19.53 16.93 -18.16
N PHE A 50 19.36 16.61 -16.88
CA PHE A 50 18.35 15.68 -16.40
C PHE A 50 16.92 16.16 -16.69
N LEU A 51 16.62 17.44 -16.44
CA LEU A 51 15.33 18.05 -16.77
C LEU A 51 15.06 18.04 -18.28
N ARG A 52 16.08 18.29 -19.11
CA ARG A 52 15.95 18.25 -20.57
C ARG A 52 15.73 16.83 -21.08
N PHE A 53 16.32 15.83 -20.44
CA PHE A 53 16.08 14.41 -20.71
C PHE A 53 14.65 13.99 -20.32
N ILE A 54 14.20 14.34 -19.11
CA ILE A 54 12.83 14.10 -18.66
C ILE A 54 11.84 14.78 -19.62
N SER A 55 12.08 16.04 -20.00
CA SER A 55 11.25 16.79 -20.92
C SER A 55 11.10 16.08 -22.28
N LYS A 56 12.19 15.56 -22.86
CA LYS A 56 12.15 14.78 -24.12
C LYS A 56 11.35 13.48 -23.99
N ARG A 57 11.43 12.81 -22.84
CA ARG A 57 10.74 11.54 -22.59
C ARG A 57 9.25 11.75 -22.27
N MET A 58 8.92 12.84 -21.58
CA MET A 58 7.54 13.29 -21.34
C MET A 58 6.84 13.71 -22.63
N ALA A 59 7.56 14.33 -23.59
CA ALA A 59 6.99 14.78 -24.86
C ALA A 59 6.42 13.63 -25.73
N GLY A 60 6.87 12.38 -25.49
CA GLY A 60 6.36 11.18 -26.19
C GLY A 60 5.37 10.33 -25.38
N ALA A 61 5.08 10.69 -24.13
CA ALA A 61 4.26 9.89 -23.21
C ALA A 61 2.85 10.49 -23.05
N ARG A 62 1.82 9.65 -22.94
CA ARG A 62 0.49 10.12 -22.50
C ARG A 62 0.62 10.71 -21.08
N THR A 63 -0.22 11.67 -20.71
CA THR A 63 -0.16 12.39 -19.40
C THR A 63 -0.08 11.48 -18.17
N THR A 64 -0.69 10.30 -18.21
CA THR A 64 -0.61 9.31 -17.12
C THR A 64 0.69 8.49 -17.14
N GLN A 65 1.29 8.31 -18.32
CA GLN A 65 2.59 7.65 -18.50
C GLN A 65 3.76 8.59 -18.15
N SER A 66 3.62 9.90 -18.38
CA SER A 66 4.64 10.88 -18.00
C SER A 66 4.85 10.93 -16.48
N HIS A 67 3.79 10.78 -15.67
CA HIS A 67 3.92 10.68 -14.20
C HIS A 67 4.72 9.45 -13.75
N ALA A 68 4.47 8.28 -14.35
CA ALA A 68 5.23 7.08 -14.04
C ALA A 68 6.71 7.20 -14.44
N VAL A 69 6.99 7.80 -15.60
CA VAL A 69 8.37 8.09 -16.04
C VAL A 69 9.05 9.07 -15.10
N VAL A 70 8.38 10.17 -14.71
CA VAL A 70 8.94 11.14 -13.77
C VAL A 70 9.22 10.51 -12.41
N ALA A 71 8.34 9.65 -11.91
CA ALA A 71 8.54 8.95 -10.64
C ALA A 71 9.72 7.98 -10.70
N HIS A 72 9.87 7.22 -11.79
CA HIS A 72 11.00 6.31 -12.01
C HIS A 72 12.32 7.08 -12.08
N GLU A 73 12.40 8.14 -12.88
CA GLU A 73 13.61 8.93 -13.04
C GLU A 73 13.99 9.65 -11.74
N ALA A 74 13.01 10.22 -11.02
CA ALA A 74 13.26 10.83 -9.73
C ALA A 74 13.82 9.83 -8.71
N MET A 75 13.33 8.58 -8.72
CA MET A 75 13.88 7.51 -7.90
C MET A 75 15.32 7.20 -8.30
N VAL A 76 15.61 7.00 -9.59
CA VAL A 76 16.97 6.68 -10.07
C VAL A 76 17.97 7.79 -9.72
N ALA A 77 17.57 9.05 -9.92
CA ALA A 77 18.42 10.20 -9.59
C ALA A 77 18.71 10.30 -8.09
N ALA A 78 17.69 10.10 -7.26
CA ALA A 78 17.85 10.14 -5.82
C ALA A 78 18.66 8.94 -5.29
N ASP A 79 18.53 7.75 -5.88
CA ASP A 79 19.40 6.60 -5.57
C ASP A 79 20.86 6.88 -5.92
N GLY A 80 21.11 7.54 -7.05
CA GLY A 80 22.45 7.99 -7.43
C GLY A 80 23.05 8.97 -6.41
N LEU A 81 22.25 9.93 -5.94
CA LEU A 81 22.66 10.88 -4.90
C LEU A 81 22.93 10.17 -3.56
N MET A 82 22.05 9.25 -3.15
CA MET A 82 22.22 8.47 -1.92
C MET A 82 23.48 7.58 -1.99
N GLN A 83 23.78 7.00 -3.15
CA GLN A 83 25.02 6.24 -3.35
C GLN A 83 26.26 7.14 -3.31
N ASP A 84 26.20 8.35 -3.85
CA ASP A 84 27.31 9.30 -3.78
C ASP A 84 27.56 9.76 -2.33
N ILE A 85 26.50 9.94 -1.54
CA ILE A 85 26.59 10.21 -0.08
C ILE A 85 27.22 9.00 0.64
N GLU A 86 26.79 7.79 0.31
CA GLU A 86 27.34 6.55 0.86
C GLU A 86 28.83 6.40 0.56
N ASP A 87 29.20 6.55 -0.72
CA ASP A 87 30.58 6.49 -1.21
C ASP A 87 31.46 7.55 -0.48
N ALA A 88 30.94 8.77 -0.31
CA ALA A 88 31.64 9.85 0.39
C ALA A 88 31.80 9.56 1.89
N TYR A 89 30.76 9.05 2.53
CA TYR A 89 30.78 8.69 3.94
C TYR A 89 31.77 7.55 4.22
N VAL A 90 31.74 6.48 3.41
CA VAL A 90 32.70 5.37 3.48
C VAL A 90 34.13 5.85 3.22
N ALA A 91 34.35 6.73 2.24
CA ALA A 91 35.66 7.29 1.94
C ALA A 91 36.23 8.15 3.09
N SER A 92 35.39 8.93 3.77
CA SER A 92 35.80 9.77 4.91
C SER A 92 36.29 8.94 6.10
N ARG A 93 35.74 7.72 6.28
CA ARG A 93 36.00 6.88 7.45
C ARG A 93 37.08 5.82 7.26
N ARG A 94 37.43 5.47 6.02
CA ARG A 94 38.60 4.63 5.70
C ARG A 94 39.93 5.23 6.20
N ARG A 95 39.97 6.51 6.59
CA ARG A 95 41.13 7.15 7.24
C ARG A 95 41.23 6.92 8.75
N GLY A 96 40.22 6.38 9.43
CA GLY A 96 40.16 6.45 10.90
C GLY A 96 39.87 5.17 11.71
N SER A 97 39.45 4.05 11.12
CA SER A 97 39.16 2.84 11.92
C SER A 97 39.03 1.58 11.07
N THR A 98 39.86 0.58 11.35
CA THR A 98 39.71 -0.81 10.90
C THR A 98 38.93 -1.60 11.95
N SER A 99 37.63 -1.83 11.73
CA SER A 99 36.91 -3.07 12.10
C SER A 99 35.37 -2.90 12.13
N THR A 100 34.69 -3.80 11.41
CA THR A 100 33.37 -4.45 11.69
C THR A 100 32.08 -3.64 11.91
N THR A 101 32.10 -2.33 12.09
CA THR A 101 30.86 -1.55 12.43
C THR A 101 30.21 -0.82 11.24
N THR A 102 30.62 -1.09 10.01
CA THR A 102 30.16 -0.35 8.81
C THR A 102 28.67 -0.54 8.49
N SER A 103 28.07 -1.69 8.82
CA SER A 103 26.66 -1.97 8.51
C SER A 103 25.67 -1.17 9.37
N SER A 104 25.89 -1.08 10.69
CA SER A 104 25.00 -0.32 11.60
C SER A 104 24.93 1.18 11.31
N LEU A 105 25.98 1.73 10.68
CA LEU A 105 26.13 3.15 10.41
C LEU A 105 25.47 3.59 9.09
N LEU A 106 25.12 2.63 8.24
CA LEU A 106 24.38 2.86 6.98
C LEU A 106 22.85 2.76 7.17
N VAL A 107 22.39 2.29 8.34
CA VAL A 107 20.97 2.16 8.67
C VAL A 107 20.15 3.43 8.39
N PRO A 108 20.58 4.65 8.80
CA PRO A 108 19.81 5.86 8.50
C PRO A 108 19.67 6.13 6.99
N LEU A 109 20.69 5.75 6.20
CA LEU A 109 20.68 5.86 4.75
C LEU A 109 19.72 4.84 4.13
N HIS A 110 19.70 3.61 4.64
CA HIS A 110 18.76 2.56 4.21
C HIS A 110 17.30 2.97 4.46
N VAL A 111 17.02 3.49 5.67
CA VAL A 111 15.69 4.02 6.02
C VAL A 111 15.30 5.19 5.09
N ALA A 112 16.24 6.09 4.77
CA ALA A 112 15.98 7.19 3.85
C ALA A 112 15.72 6.72 2.40
N LYS A 113 16.43 5.70 1.90
CA LYS A 113 16.15 5.06 0.61
C LYS A 113 14.75 4.43 0.61
N LEU A 114 14.35 3.73 1.68
CA LEU A 114 13.01 3.16 1.81
C LEU A 114 11.89 4.22 1.87
N LYS A 115 12.13 5.35 2.57
CA LYS A 115 11.23 6.51 2.55
C LYS A 115 11.01 7.05 1.14
N GLN A 116 12.09 7.14 0.36
CA GLN A 116 12.03 7.59 -1.02
C GLN A 116 11.24 6.60 -1.91
N TYR A 117 11.42 5.29 -1.72
CA TYR A 117 10.64 4.27 -2.43
C TYR A 117 9.15 4.35 -2.12
N PHE A 118 8.79 4.62 -0.86
CA PHE A 118 7.40 4.89 -0.48
C PHE A 118 6.83 6.11 -1.21
N VAL A 119 7.59 7.21 -1.29
CA VAL A 119 7.17 8.42 -2.03
C VAL A 119 7.01 8.13 -3.52
N ALA A 120 7.96 7.40 -4.12
CA ALA A 120 7.89 7.01 -5.53
C ALA A 120 6.66 6.13 -5.81
N ALA A 121 6.40 5.15 -4.95
CA ALA A 121 5.22 4.29 -5.01
C ALA A 121 3.90 5.08 -4.87
N SER A 122 3.87 6.08 -3.99
CA SER A 122 2.68 6.92 -3.75
C SER A 122 2.35 7.82 -4.94
N ARG A 123 3.35 8.16 -5.77
CA ARG A 123 3.18 8.98 -6.98
C ARG A 123 2.80 8.17 -8.22
N LEU A 124 2.79 6.83 -8.13
CA LEU A 124 2.44 5.98 -9.26
C LEU A 124 0.93 5.93 -9.48
N ASP A 125 0.48 6.29 -10.69
CA ASP A 125 -0.88 5.99 -11.14
C ASP A 125 -0.99 4.50 -11.51
N ARG A 126 -1.67 3.77 -10.63
CA ARG A 126 -1.83 2.30 -10.67
C ARG A 126 -2.71 1.84 -11.84
N ARG A 127 -3.52 2.73 -12.42
CA ARG A 127 -4.40 2.41 -13.55
C ARG A 127 -3.64 2.27 -14.86
N VAL A 128 -2.35 2.64 -14.89
CA VAL A 128 -1.51 2.58 -16.09
C VAL A 128 -0.83 1.21 -16.18
N PRO A 129 -1.15 0.37 -17.18
CA PRO A 129 -0.61 -1.00 -17.30
C PRO A 129 0.91 -1.06 -17.53
N VAL A 130 1.52 0.04 -17.99
CA VAL A 130 2.98 0.14 -18.24
C VAL A 130 3.79 0.24 -16.94
N SER A 131 3.15 0.44 -15.79
CA SER A 131 3.84 0.60 -14.50
C SER A 131 4.36 -0.71 -13.88
N GLY A 132 3.91 -1.88 -14.35
CA GLY A 132 4.25 -3.20 -13.76
C GLY A 132 5.75 -3.44 -13.55
N PRO A 133 6.63 -3.23 -14.55
CA PRO A 133 8.07 -3.40 -14.40
C PRO A 133 8.69 -2.50 -13.33
N PHE A 134 8.20 -1.27 -13.21
CA PHE A 134 8.68 -0.34 -12.19
C PHE A 134 8.21 -0.75 -10.79
N GLN A 135 6.99 -1.26 -10.66
CA GLN A 135 6.50 -1.80 -9.39
C GLN A 135 7.36 -2.99 -8.94
N ASP A 136 7.69 -3.91 -9.86
CA ASP A 136 8.54 -5.06 -9.56
C ASP A 136 9.96 -4.64 -9.16
N GLU A 137 10.52 -3.61 -9.82
CA GLU A 137 11.81 -3.00 -9.46
C GLU A 137 11.78 -2.36 -8.06
N LEU A 138 10.69 -1.65 -7.70
CA LEU A 138 10.52 -1.10 -6.35
C LEU A 138 10.46 -2.20 -5.30
N VAL A 139 9.70 -3.28 -5.54
CA VAL A 139 9.66 -4.45 -4.66
C VAL A 139 11.05 -5.02 -4.47
N TYR A 140 11.79 -5.22 -5.56
CA TYR A 140 13.17 -5.74 -5.51
C TYR A 140 14.07 -4.90 -4.60
N ARG A 141 14.08 -3.58 -4.82
CA ARG A 141 14.93 -2.64 -4.07
C ARG A 141 14.53 -2.54 -2.61
N VAL A 142 13.23 -2.65 -2.30
CA VAL A 142 12.75 -2.69 -0.91
C VAL A 142 13.37 -3.85 -0.16
N PHE A 143 13.28 -5.08 -0.68
CA PHE A 143 13.81 -6.27 0.02
C PHE A 143 15.34 -6.29 0.17
N GLN A 144 16.09 -5.50 -0.61
CA GLN A 144 17.54 -5.35 -0.42
C GLN A 144 17.92 -4.54 0.83
N LEU A 145 16.99 -3.74 1.37
CA LEU A 145 17.27 -2.75 2.42
C LEU A 145 16.54 -3.02 3.73
N VAL A 146 15.91 -4.19 3.87
CA VAL A 146 15.07 -4.52 5.02
C VAL A 146 15.93 -5.13 6.14
N ASP A 147 16.35 -4.29 7.08
CA ASP A 147 17.24 -4.67 8.19
C ASP A 147 16.82 -4.11 9.56
N VAL A 148 16.09 -2.99 9.59
CA VAL A 148 15.73 -2.28 10.84
C VAL A 148 14.23 -1.97 10.91
N LEU A 149 13.69 -1.88 12.15
CA LEU A 149 12.27 -1.66 12.44
C LEU A 149 11.64 -0.48 11.68
N GLU A 150 12.30 0.69 11.65
CA GLU A 150 11.79 1.84 10.89
C GLU A 150 11.80 1.55 9.37
N GLY A 151 12.81 0.84 8.88
CA GLY A 151 12.89 0.39 7.49
C GLY A 151 11.75 -0.56 7.13
N LEU A 152 11.47 -1.55 7.98
CA LEU A 152 10.35 -2.49 7.83
C LEU A 152 9.00 -1.77 7.71
N HIS A 153 8.78 -0.70 8.47
CA HIS A 153 7.57 0.10 8.37
C HIS A 153 7.43 0.77 6.99
N TYR A 154 8.48 1.41 6.48
CA TYR A 154 8.43 2.02 5.14
C TYR A 154 8.34 0.98 4.02
N ALA A 155 9.02 -0.15 4.16
CA ALA A 155 8.91 -1.29 3.26
C ALA A 155 7.46 -1.78 3.18
N PHE A 156 6.83 -2.04 4.33
CA PHE A 156 5.43 -2.45 4.43
C PHE A 156 4.49 -1.44 3.75
N ARG A 157 4.58 -0.15 4.11
CA ARG A 157 3.71 0.89 3.53
C ARG A 157 3.89 1.04 2.03
N THR A 158 5.11 0.87 1.53
CA THR A 158 5.40 0.87 0.08
C THR A 158 4.66 -0.27 -0.60
N LEU A 159 4.75 -1.48 -0.06
CA LEU A 159 4.11 -2.67 -0.62
C LEU A 159 2.57 -2.60 -0.56
N VAL A 160 2.01 -2.06 0.53
CA VAL A 160 0.57 -1.79 0.64
C VAL A 160 0.11 -0.80 -0.43
N VAL A 161 0.83 0.31 -0.62
CA VAL A 161 0.52 1.30 -1.66
C VAL A 161 0.58 0.67 -3.05
N LEU A 162 1.47 -0.30 -3.27
CA LEU A 162 1.55 -1.04 -4.53
C LEU A 162 0.54 -2.20 -4.65
N PHE A 163 -0.34 -2.42 -3.66
CA PHE A 163 -1.22 -3.59 -3.54
C PHE A 163 -0.47 -4.94 -3.67
N ARG A 164 0.78 -4.98 -3.20
CA ARG A 164 1.62 -6.19 -3.13
C ARG A 164 1.43 -6.84 -1.78
N VAL A 165 0.23 -7.38 -1.58
CA VAL A 165 -0.24 -7.85 -0.28
C VAL A 165 0.57 -9.05 0.22
N SER A 166 0.97 -9.98 -0.65
CA SER A 166 1.83 -11.12 -0.28
C SER A 166 3.19 -10.66 0.25
N GLU A 167 3.82 -9.74 -0.48
CA GLU A 167 5.11 -9.16 -0.10
C GLU A 167 4.98 -8.34 1.19
N ALA A 168 3.90 -7.56 1.34
CA ALA A 168 3.63 -6.79 2.54
C ALA A 168 3.48 -7.68 3.77
N THR A 169 2.82 -8.83 3.64
CA THR A 169 2.71 -9.81 4.73
C THR A 169 4.04 -10.44 5.08
N MET A 170 4.89 -10.76 4.08
CA MET A 170 6.25 -11.25 4.35
C MET A 170 7.07 -10.24 5.16
N VAL A 171 6.94 -8.94 4.88
CA VAL A 171 7.62 -7.89 5.65
C VAL A 171 7.12 -7.83 7.10
N LEU A 172 5.81 -8.02 7.34
CA LEU A 172 5.28 -8.07 8.70
C LEU A 172 5.69 -9.35 9.44
N ASP A 173 5.72 -10.49 8.78
CA ASP A 173 6.23 -11.74 9.36
C ASP A 173 7.73 -11.61 9.68
N LEU A 174 8.50 -10.95 8.81
CA LEU A 174 9.89 -10.62 9.07
C LEU A 174 10.05 -9.65 10.25
N LYS A 175 9.16 -8.68 10.40
CA LYS A 175 9.13 -7.80 11.59
C LYS A 175 8.91 -8.59 12.87
N GLU A 176 7.95 -9.51 12.90
CA GLU A 176 7.66 -10.33 14.08
C GLU A 176 8.82 -11.27 14.44
N THR A 177 9.54 -11.79 13.44
CA THR A 177 10.71 -12.65 13.68
C THR A 177 11.95 -11.87 14.14
N LEU A 178 12.22 -10.70 13.56
CA LEU A 178 13.37 -9.86 13.93
C LEU A 178 13.14 -9.07 15.22
N PHE A 179 11.90 -8.69 15.51
CA PHE A 179 11.52 -7.87 16.66
C PHE A 179 10.32 -8.49 17.41
N PRO A 180 10.52 -9.60 18.17
CA PRO A 180 9.44 -10.31 18.85
C PRO A 180 8.67 -9.47 19.88
N ASN A 181 9.29 -8.41 20.41
CA ASN A 181 8.69 -7.51 21.38
C ASN A 181 7.86 -6.38 20.75
N GLU A 182 7.89 -6.26 19.42
CA GLU A 182 7.18 -5.22 18.66
C GLU A 182 6.08 -5.87 17.81
N PRO A 183 4.88 -6.11 18.37
CA PRO A 183 3.78 -6.72 17.63
C PRO A 183 3.31 -5.82 16.48
N ARG A 184 2.44 -6.37 15.63
CA ARG A 184 1.81 -5.60 14.56
C ARG A 184 0.96 -4.48 15.16
N ARG A 185 1.05 -3.31 14.56
CA ARG A 185 0.31 -2.14 15.00
C ARG A 185 -1.09 -2.11 14.36
N VAL A 186 -1.99 -1.34 14.97
CA VAL A 186 -3.35 -1.11 14.46
C VAL A 186 -3.34 -0.59 13.03
N ASP A 187 -2.46 0.37 12.73
CA ASP A 187 -2.32 0.98 11.41
C ASP A 187 -1.84 -0.02 10.35
N GLU A 188 -0.95 -0.95 10.73
CA GLU A 188 -0.49 -2.02 9.84
C GLU A 188 -1.62 -3.00 9.49
N TYR A 189 -2.47 -3.36 10.46
CA TYR A 189 -3.67 -4.15 10.18
C TYR A 189 -4.67 -3.39 9.30
N ASP A 190 -4.93 -2.12 9.60
CA ASP A 190 -5.87 -1.31 8.85
C ASP A 190 -5.44 -1.11 7.39
N ASP A 191 -4.16 -0.86 7.16
CA ASP A 191 -3.57 -0.70 5.83
C ASP A 191 -3.63 -2.02 5.03
N LEU A 192 -3.38 -3.15 5.69
CA LEU A 192 -3.45 -4.47 5.06
C LEU A 192 -4.90 -4.86 4.74
N ILE A 193 -5.83 -4.65 5.67
CA ILE A 193 -7.27 -4.87 5.45
C ILE A 193 -7.75 -3.99 4.30
N MET A 194 -7.34 -2.73 4.23
CA MET A 194 -7.65 -1.83 3.12
C MET A 194 -7.16 -2.38 1.77
N ALA A 195 -5.91 -2.85 1.72
CA ALA A 195 -5.36 -3.41 0.49
C ALA A 195 -6.14 -4.66 0.02
N VAL A 196 -6.52 -5.51 0.97
CA VAL A 196 -7.27 -6.75 0.75
C VAL A 196 -8.69 -6.48 0.25
N VAL A 197 -9.43 -5.60 0.93
CA VAL A 197 -10.84 -5.28 0.56
C VAL A 197 -10.97 -4.41 -0.68
N SER A 198 -9.91 -3.74 -1.12
CA SER A 198 -9.92 -2.93 -2.35
C SER A 198 -9.89 -3.78 -3.63
N ASN A 199 -9.69 -5.08 -3.51
CA ASN A 199 -9.63 -6.00 -4.64
C ASN A 199 -10.93 -6.82 -4.71
N ASP A 200 -11.69 -6.61 -5.77
CA ASP A 200 -12.99 -7.26 -6.01
C ASP A 200 -12.91 -8.80 -6.10
N ARG A 201 -11.70 -9.35 -6.21
CA ARG A 201 -11.45 -10.79 -6.32
C ARG A 201 -11.09 -11.44 -4.99
N THR A 202 -10.90 -10.64 -3.96
CA THR A 202 -10.60 -11.12 -2.61
C THR A 202 -11.83 -11.82 -2.04
N ARG A 203 -11.63 -12.93 -1.34
CA ARG A 203 -12.68 -13.57 -0.54
C ARG A 203 -12.81 -12.90 0.82
N PHE A 204 -13.98 -12.97 1.44
CA PHE A 204 -14.20 -12.38 2.76
C PHE A 204 -13.48 -13.11 3.90
N ASP A 205 -13.08 -14.37 3.70
CA ASP A 205 -12.25 -15.12 4.64
C ASP A 205 -10.89 -14.44 4.90
N GLN A 206 -10.27 -13.82 3.90
CA GLN A 206 -8.97 -13.17 4.01
C GLN A 206 -8.98 -11.95 4.95
N PRO A 207 -9.83 -10.93 4.75
CA PRO A 207 -9.90 -9.82 5.68
C PRO A 207 -10.42 -10.27 7.07
N LEU A 208 -11.27 -11.31 7.14
CA LEU A 208 -11.69 -11.88 8.43
C LEU A 208 -10.54 -12.55 9.18
N GLN A 209 -9.65 -13.27 8.49
CA GLN A 209 -8.44 -13.84 9.10
C GLN A 209 -7.51 -12.75 9.64
N LEU A 210 -7.38 -11.63 8.94
CA LEU A 210 -6.61 -10.48 9.43
C LEU A 210 -7.24 -9.88 10.69
N LEU A 211 -8.56 -9.72 10.69
CA LEU A 211 -9.30 -9.23 11.83
C LEU A 211 -9.20 -10.19 13.04
N GLN A 212 -9.28 -11.50 12.81
CA GLN A 212 -9.11 -12.52 13.84
C GLN A 212 -7.69 -12.46 14.42
N ARG A 213 -6.66 -12.30 13.59
CA ARG A 213 -5.27 -12.14 14.08
C ARG A 213 -5.13 -10.87 14.93
N MET A 214 -5.71 -9.77 14.48
CA MET A 214 -5.71 -8.50 15.20
C MET A 214 -6.32 -8.69 16.61
N HIS A 215 -7.47 -9.36 16.70
CA HIS A 215 -8.10 -9.69 17.98
C HIS A 215 -7.28 -10.66 18.84
N ASN A 216 -6.69 -11.70 18.24
CA ASN A 216 -5.82 -12.65 18.95
C ASN A 216 -4.57 -11.98 19.54
N GLN A 217 -4.11 -10.88 18.94
CA GLN A 217 -3.01 -10.06 19.46
C GLN A 217 -3.46 -9.05 20.53
N GLY A 218 -4.75 -9.05 20.90
CA GLY A 218 -5.32 -8.10 21.86
C GLY A 218 -5.48 -6.68 21.30
N VAL A 219 -5.42 -6.53 19.97
CA VAL A 219 -5.54 -5.23 19.30
C VAL A 219 -6.99 -5.01 18.88
N THR A 220 -7.57 -3.88 19.29
CA THR A 220 -8.97 -3.54 18.97
C THR A 220 -9.08 -2.92 17.57
N PRO A 221 -10.02 -3.38 16.72
CA PRO A 221 -10.26 -2.79 15.41
C PRO A 221 -10.71 -1.33 15.51
N THR A 222 -10.40 -0.53 14.49
CA THR A 222 -10.91 0.84 14.43
C THR A 222 -12.33 0.86 13.82
N PRO A 223 -13.14 1.90 14.09
CA PRO A 223 -14.41 2.09 13.38
C PRO A 223 -14.24 2.13 11.85
N LEU A 224 -13.05 2.53 11.37
CA LEU A 224 -12.69 2.52 9.96
C LEU A 224 -12.47 1.11 9.43
N THR A 225 -11.82 0.21 10.21
CA THR A 225 -11.71 -1.21 9.90
C THR A 225 -13.10 -1.81 9.69
N MET A 226 -14.00 -1.59 10.65
CA MET A 226 -15.38 -2.10 10.61
C MET A 226 -16.13 -1.58 9.39
N HIS A 227 -16.02 -0.27 9.12
CA HIS A 227 -16.62 0.36 7.94
C HIS A 227 -16.14 -0.26 6.62
N ARG A 228 -14.83 -0.52 6.49
CA ARG A 228 -14.24 -1.13 5.29
C ARG A 228 -14.74 -2.55 5.07
N LEU A 229 -14.84 -3.35 6.13
CA LEU A 229 -15.32 -4.73 6.05
C LEU A 229 -16.80 -4.81 5.68
N VAL A 230 -17.63 -3.94 6.28
CA VAL A 230 -19.06 -3.85 5.95
C VAL A 230 -19.26 -3.40 4.51
N LEU A 231 -18.55 -2.35 4.08
CA LEU A 231 -18.63 -1.85 2.70
C LEU A 231 -18.20 -2.93 1.69
N PHE A 232 -17.16 -3.71 2.02
CA PHE A 232 -16.72 -4.82 1.20
C PHE A 232 -17.77 -5.93 1.10
N GLN A 233 -18.35 -6.37 2.21
CA GLN A 233 -19.43 -7.36 2.19
C GLN A 233 -20.67 -6.88 1.43
N LEU A 234 -21.08 -5.61 1.63
CA LEU A 234 -22.16 -5.00 0.86
C LEU A 234 -21.86 -4.97 -0.65
N ASN A 235 -20.62 -4.69 -1.03
CA ASN A 235 -20.22 -4.75 -2.44
C ASN A 235 -20.25 -6.18 -2.98
N LEU A 236 -19.86 -7.18 -2.20
CA LEU A 236 -19.98 -8.59 -2.60
C LEU A 236 -21.44 -9.03 -2.75
N LEU A 237 -22.32 -8.60 -1.84
CA LEU A 237 -23.77 -8.81 -1.93
C LEU A 237 -24.36 -8.20 -3.22
N ASN A 238 -24.05 -6.93 -3.48
CA ASN A 238 -24.61 -6.19 -4.62
C ASN A 238 -24.03 -6.66 -5.96
N ASN A 239 -22.76 -7.05 -5.99
CA ASN A 239 -22.03 -7.37 -7.22
C ASN A 239 -21.82 -8.88 -7.42
N ALA A 240 -22.79 -9.72 -7.01
CA ALA A 240 -22.79 -11.17 -7.20
C ALA A 240 -22.76 -11.57 -8.70
N THR A 241 -21.66 -11.26 -9.38
CA THR A 241 -21.37 -11.63 -10.76
C THR A 241 -20.33 -12.76 -10.73
N PRO A 242 -20.64 -13.95 -11.27
CA PRO A 242 -19.74 -15.07 -11.22
C PRO A 242 -18.51 -14.82 -12.11
N SER A 243 -17.36 -14.52 -11.52
CA SER A 243 -16.08 -14.48 -12.24
C SER A 243 -15.52 -15.90 -12.38
N THR A 244 -15.59 -16.47 -13.58
CA THR A 244 -15.14 -17.86 -13.87
C THR A 244 -13.63 -18.01 -14.10
N ARG A 245 -12.86 -16.93 -14.14
CA ARG A 245 -11.41 -17.04 -14.39
C ARG A 245 -10.64 -17.20 -13.11
N LYS A 246 -9.97 -18.34 -12.90
CA LYS A 246 -8.88 -18.46 -11.92
C LYS A 246 -7.59 -17.88 -12.50
N GLN A 247 -6.89 -17.05 -11.76
CA GLN A 247 -5.48 -16.77 -12.05
C GLN A 247 -4.77 -16.42 -10.74
N LEU A 248 -3.84 -17.28 -10.31
CA LEU A 248 -2.85 -16.94 -9.31
C LEU A 248 -2.03 -15.77 -9.86
N MET A 249 -2.22 -14.56 -9.32
CA MET A 249 -1.38 -13.41 -9.71
C MET A 249 0.01 -13.50 -9.10
N ALA A 250 0.17 -14.25 -8.00
CA ALA A 250 1.46 -14.43 -7.32
C ALA A 250 2.43 -15.24 -8.20
N ASP A 251 2.08 -16.45 -8.61
CA ASP A 251 2.98 -17.32 -9.40
C ASP A 251 3.43 -16.69 -10.72
N VAL A 252 2.55 -15.95 -11.40
CA VAL A 252 2.91 -15.27 -12.65
C VAL A 252 3.88 -14.12 -12.38
N LYS A 253 3.67 -13.33 -11.31
CA LYS A 253 4.52 -12.19 -10.96
C LYS A 253 5.88 -12.65 -10.42
N TYR A 254 5.94 -13.64 -9.52
CA TYR A 254 7.21 -14.17 -8.99
C TYR A 254 8.04 -14.85 -10.08
N ASN A 255 7.43 -15.65 -10.96
CA ASN A 255 8.15 -16.24 -12.10
C ASN A 255 8.58 -15.17 -13.12
N HIS A 256 7.82 -14.08 -13.28
CA HIS A 256 8.23 -12.93 -14.10
C HIS A 256 9.43 -12.19 -13.49
N MET A 257 9.41 -11.94 -12.18
CA MET A 257 10.52 -11.29 -11.46
C MET A 257 11.78 -12.15 -11.51
N ARG A 258 11.70 -13.46 -11.24
CA ARG A 258 12.83 -14.39 -11.30
C ARG A 258 13.48 -14.46 -12.70
N ARG A 259 12.67 -14.32 -13.76
CA ARG A 259 13.19 -14.27 -15.14
C ARG A 259 13.87 -12.95 -15.49
N ARG A 260 13.48 -11.83 -14.86
CA ARG A 260 13.98 -10.48 -15.18
C ARG A 260 15.09 -10.00 -14.24
N LEU A 261 15.16 -10.54 -13.04
CA LEU A 261 16.12 -10.19 -12.01
C LEU A 261 16.83 -11.47 -11.55
N PRO A 262 17.88 -11.91 -12.27
CA PRO A 262 18.58 -13.17 -11.99
C PRO A 262 19.24 -13.22 -10.60
N GLU A 263 19.50 -12.04 -10.01
CA GLU A 263 20.12 -11.87 -8.68
C GLU A 263 19.11 -12.00 -7.52
N TRP A 264 17.81 -12.15 -7.82
CA TRP A 264 16.77 -12.37 -6.81
C TRP A 264 16.86 -13.78 -6.21
N ASN A 265 17.68 -13.92 -5.17
CA ASN A 265 17.86 -15.12 -4.35
C ASN A 265 17.11 -15.02 -3.01
N VAL A 266 15.94 -14.38 -2.98
CA VAL A 266 15.05 -14.55 -1.84
C VAL A 266 14.45 -15.94 -1.99
N ASP A 267 14.69 -16.83 -1.03
CA ASP A 267 13.99 -18.11 -0.92
C ASP A 267 12.50 -17.77 -0.87
N VAL A 268 11.83 -17.90 -2.02
CA VAL A 268 10.38 -17.78 -2.10
C VAL A 268 9.89 -18.91 -1.20
N PRO A 269 9.22 -18.62 -0.06
CA PRO A 269 8.64 -19.67 0.74
C PRO A 269 7.79 -20.48 -0.22
N THR A 270 8.05 -21.79 -0.30
CA THR A 270 7.27 -22.68 -1.16
C THR A 270 5.81 -22.31 -1.00
N PRO A 271 5.09 -22.00 -2.10
CA PRO A 271 3.74 -21.44 -2.06
C PRO A 271 2.70 -22.43 -1.53
N GLU A 272 3.07 -23.36 -0.66
CA GLU A 272 2.17 -24.32 -0.05
C GLU A 272 1.64 -23.85 1.31
N PHE A 273 2.24 -22.85 1.99
CA PHE A 273 1.81 -22.50 3.36
C PHE A 273 1.95 -21.01 3.76
N HIS A 274 1.68 -20.04 2.87
CA HIS A 274 1.40 -18.68 3.37
C HIS A 274 -0.13 -18.51 3.51
N PRO A 275 -0.66 -18.33 4.73
CA PRO A 275 -2.11 -18.33 5.01
C PRO A 275 -2.91 -17.24 4.26
N LEU A 276 -2.23 -16.25 3.68
CA LEU A 276 -2.83 -15.19 2.85
C LEU A 276 -2.48 -15.35 1.36
N GLN A 277 -2.43 -16.58 0.85
CA GLN A 277 -2.31 -16.81 -0.59
C GLN A 277 -3.61 -16.40 -1.30
N PHE A 278 -3.49 -15.38 -2.15
CA PHE A 278 -4.60 -14.77 -2.89
C PHE A 278 -5.13 -15.71 -3.98
N TYR A 279 -6.01 -16.63 -3.59
CA TYR A 279 -6.83 -17.37 -4.53
C TYR A 279 -7.88 -16.44 -5.13
N LYS A 280 -8.07 -16.51 -6.45
CA LYS A 280 -9.25 -15.94 -7.11
C LYS A 280 -10.43 -16.89 -6.88
N ALA A 281 -11.48 -16.40 -6.23
CA ALA A 281 -12.63 -17.20 -5.80
C ALA A 281 -13.30 -17.96 -6.98
N LYS A 282 -13.79 -19.17 -6.70
CA LYS A 282 -14.53 -20.01 -7.65
C LYS A 282 -16.06 -19.73 -7.63
N ALA A 283 -16.53 -19.01 -6.62
CA ALA A 283 -17.83 -18.38 -6.49
C ALA A 283 -17.77 -17.43 -5.27
N PRO A 284 -18.51 -16.31 -5.23
CA PRO A 284 -18.72 -15.61 -3.98
C PRO A 284 -19.42 -16.56 -3.00
N ASP A 285 -18.91 -16.68 -1.78
CA ASP A 285 -19.66 -17.33 -0.70
C ASP A 285 -20.99 -16.57 -0.57
N SER A 286 -22.11 -17.27 -0.44
CA SER A 286 -23.45 -16.67 -0.32
C SER A 286 -23.51 -15.86 0.97
N THR A 287 -23.09 -14.60 0.89
CA THR A 287 -23.22 -13.64 1.99
C THR A 287 -24.70 -13.27 2.04
N SER A 288 -25.28 -13.16 3.23
CA SER A 288 -26.61 -12.60 3.43
C SER A 288 -26.50 -11.26 4.18
N VAL A 289 -27.55 -10.42 4.11
CA VAL A 289 -27.62 -9.20 4.91
C VAL A 289 -27.56 -9.51 6.41
N GLY A 290 -28.19 -10.61 6.83
CA GLY A 290 -28.16 -11.11 8.21
C GLY A 290 -26.75 -11.46 8.70
N ASP A 291 -25.88 -11.99 7.82
CA ASP A 291 -24.47 -12.23 8.18
C ASP A 291 -23.73 -10.92 8.45
N ILE A 292 -24.00 -9.87 7.66
CA ILE A 292 -23.38 -8.56 7.85
C ILE A 292 -23.87 -7.90 9.15
N VAL A 293 -25.18 -7.94 9.41
CA VAL A 293 -25.76 -7.39 10.65
C VAL A 293 -25.22 -8.15 11.86
N SER A 294 -25.17 -9.47 11.81
CA SER A 294 -24.60 -10.30 12.90
C SER A 294 -23.13 -9.96 13.12
N PHE A 295 -22.34 -9.89 12.05
CA PHE A 295 -20.93 -9.50 12.10
C PHE A 295 -20.73 -8.16 12.82
N VAL A 296 -21.51 -7.13 12.49
CA VAL A 296 -21.36 -5.80 13.11
C VAL A 296 -21.74 -5.81 14.60
N VAL A 297 -22.84 -6.49 14.94
CA VAL A 297 -23.32 -6.62 16.33
C VAL A 297 -22.32 -7.41 17.18
N ASP A 298 -21.89 -8.57 16.69
CA ASP A 298 -20.98 -9.47 17.41
C ASP A 298 -19.63 -8.79 17.66
N TRP A 299 -19.06 -8.13 16.65
CA TRP A 299 -17.80 -7.42 16.82
C TRP A 299 -17.90 -6.23 17.75
N HIS A 300 -19.01 -5.48 17.73
CA HIS A 300 -19.25 -4.45 18.73
C HIS A 300 -19.30 -5.06 20.14
N ASN A 301 -20.04 -6.16 20.31
CA ASN A 301 -20.17 -6.81 21.62
C ASN A 301 -18.84 -7.38 22.12
N MET A 302 -17.98 -7.88 21.22
CA MET A 302 -16.67 -8.42 21.56
C MET A 302 -15.62 -7.33 21.87
N THR A 303 -15.68 -6.17 21.20
CA THR A 303 -14.59 -5.18 21.23
C THR A 303 -14.97 -3.83 21.83
N GLY A 304 -16.26 -3.56 22.01
CA GLY A 304 -16.79 -2.26 22.42
C GLY A 304 -16.69 -1.17 21.35
N VAL A 305 -16.26 -1.50 20.13
CA VAL A 305 -16.02 -0.52 19.06
C VAL A 305 -17.34 -0.14 18.40
N VAL A 306 -17.75 1.12 18.57
CA VAL A 306 -18.96 1.67 17.96
C VAL A 306 -18.70 1.93 16.46
N PRO A 307 -19.50 1.36 15.54
CA PRO A 307 -19.34 1.63 14.11
C PRO A 307 -19.69 3.07 13.78
N PHE A 308 -19.11 3.60 12.71
CA PHE A 308 -19.53 4.92 12.22
C PHE A 308 -21.00 4.95 11.82
N GLY A 309 -21.66 6.09 12.05
CA GLY A 309 -23.04 6.32 11.60
C GLY A 309 -23.23 6.13 10.10
N LYS A 310 -22.23 6.52 9.28
CA LYS A 310 -22.24 6.23 7.83
C LYS A 310 -22.27 4.73 7.49
N THR A 311 -21.70 3.87 8.34
CA THR A 311 -21.74 2.42 8.17
C THR A 311 -23.15 1.91 8.42
N LEU A 312 -23.78 2.35 9.51
CA LEU A 312 -25.17 2.01 9.84
C LEU A 312 -26.13 2.50 8.75
N LYS A 313 -25.95 3.74 8.29
CA LYS A 313 -26.73 4.31 7.19
C LYS A 313 -26.69 3.44 5.93
N LEU A 314 -25.51 2.96 5.53
CA LEU A 314 -25.37 2.10 4.35
C LEU A 314 -26.13 0.77 4.49
N LEU A 315 -26.07 0.16 5.67
CA LEU A 315 -26.81 -1.08 5.96
C LEU A 315 -28.33 -0.85 5.97
N VAL A 316 -28.77 0.21 6.64
CA VAL A 316 -30.19 0.61 6.69
C VAL A 316 -30.71 0.90 5.28
N GLU A 317 -29.98 1.66 4.47
CA GLU A 317 -30.37 1.94 3.09
C GLU A 317 -30.41 0.68 2.23
N HIS A 318 -29.48 -0.26 2.43
CA HIS A 318 -29.48 -1.54 1.71
C HIS A 318 -30.75 -2.35 2.04
N CYS A 319 -31.04 -2.59 3.32
CA CYS A 319 -32.25 -3.31 3.72
C CYS A 319 -33.53 -2.59 3.24
N ARG A 320 -33.53 -1.25 3.24
CA ARG A 320 -34.66 -0.45 2.72
C ARG A 320 -34.88 -0.63 1.22
N ARG A 321 -33.83 -0.71 0.41
CA ARG A 321 -33.96 -0.95 -1.04
C ARG A 321 -34.51 -2.33 -1.34
N HIS A 322 -34.25 -3.30 -0.46
CA HIS A 322 -34.66 -4.69 -0.60
C HIS A 322 -35.85 -5.07 0.29
N GLN A 323 -36.70 -4.10 0.66
CA GLN A 323 -37.91 -4.29 1.49
C GLN A 323 -38.92 -5.34 0.98
N GLN A 324 -38.79 -5.78 -0.28
CA GLN A 324 -39.61 -6.86 -0.84
C GLN A 324 -39.23 -8.23 -0.27
N ASP A 325 -38.01 -8.38 0.26
CA ASP A 325 -37.56 -9.58 0.95
C ASP A 325 -37.91 -9.48 2.45
N LYS A 326 -38.74 -10.41 2.93
CA LYS A 326 -39.15 -10.47 4.35
C LYS A 326 -37.94 -10.65 5.28
N THR A 327 -36.87 -11.28 4.81
CA THR A 327 -35.65 -11.48 5.61
C THR A 327 -34.91 -10.17 5.85
N ASP A 328 -34.78 -9.33 4.83
CA ASP A 328 -34.13 -8.02 4.93
C ASP A 328 -34.93 -7.04 5.80
N VAL A 329 -36.26 -7.14 5.81
CA VAL A 329 -37.12 -6.35 6.72
C VAL A 329 -36.91 -6.76 8.18
N HIS A 330 -36.81 -8.06 8.46
CA HIS A 330 -36.48 -8.53 9.81
C HIS A 330 -35.11 -8.02 10.26
N GLU A 331 -34.10 -8.13 9.40
CA GLU A 331 -32.75 -7.64 9.69
C GLU A 331 -32.69 -6.11 9.85
N LEU A 332 -33.51 -5.36 9.10
CA LEU A 332 -33.66 -3.92 9.29
C LEU A 332 -34.19 -3.59 10.70
N HIS A 333 -35.25 -4.28 11.16
CA HIS A 333 -35.78 -4.07 12.51
C HIS A 333 -34.76 -4.40 13.59
N ARG A 334 -34.08 -5.54 13.46
CA ARG A 334 -33.02 -5.97 14.38
C ARG A 334 -31.88 -4.95 14.44
N LEU A 335 -31.45 -4.45 13.28
CA LEU A 335 -30.39 -3.44 13.16
C LEU A 335 -30.81 -2.11 13.81
N LEU A 336 -32.05 -1.64 13.57
CA LEU A 336 -32.55 -0.39 14.14
C LEU A 336 -32.65 -0.48 15.66
N GLN A 337 -33.22 -1.55 16.20
CA GLN A 337 -33.32 -1.79 17.64
C GLN A 337 -31.95 -1.76 18.31
N TRP A 338 -30.98 -2.46 17.73
CA TRP A 338 -29.61 -2.47 18.23
C TRP A 338 -28.95 -1.08 18.10
N ALA A 339 -29.10 -0.41 16.96
CA ALA A 339 -28.48 0.90 16.72
C ALA A 339 -28.94 1.98 17.70
N HIS A 340 -30.20 1.94 18.17
CA HIS A 340 -30.71 2.86 19.20
C HIS A 340 -30.05 2.66 20.58
N SER A 341 -29.41 1.52 20.83
CA SER A 341 -28.68 1.27 22.09
C SER A 341 -27.27 1.86 22.10
N LEU A 342 -26.76 2.31 20.95
CA LEU A 342 -25.38 2.76 20.79
C LEU A 342 -25.22 4.26 21.08
N PRO A 343 -24.06 4.71 21.59
CA PRO A 343 -23.76 6.13 21.76
C PRO A 343 -23.37 6.78 20.42
N LEU A 344 -24.35 6.89 19.51
CA LEU A 344 -24.17 7.46 18.16
C LEU A 344 -24.16 8.98 18.18
N ASP A 345 -23.60 9.59 17.13
CA ASP A 345 -23.65 11.03 16.92
C ASP A 345 -25.10 11.52 16.66
N PRO A 346 -25.44 12.78 17.00
CA PRO A 346 -26.80 13.29 16.89
C PRO A 346 -27.38 13.22 15.47
N ALA A 347 -26.56 13.42 14.43
CA ALA A 347 -27.03 13.37 13.05
C ALA A 347 -27.46 11.95 12.67
N THR A 348 -26.71 10.93 13.11
CA THR A 348 -27.08 9.53 12.93
C THR A 348 -28.34 9.17 13.71
N GLN A 349 -28.50 9.65 14.95
CA GLN A 349 -29.71 9.40 15.76
C GLN A 349 -30.98 9.93 15.06
N VAL A 350 -30.96 11.20 14.61
CA VAL A 350 -32.08 11.81 13.87
C VAL A 350 -32.39 11.05 12.58
N TYR A 351 -31.36 10.58 11.87
CA TYR A 351 -31.56 9.74 10.68
C TYR A 351 -32.28 8.42 11.03
N LEU A 352 -31.85 7.72 12.09
CA LEU A 352 -32.45 6.45 12.50
C LEU A 352 -33.92 6.66 12.91
N GLU A 353 -34.22 7.70 13.69
CA GLU A 353 -35.59 8.06 14.09
C GLU A 353 -36.51 8.27 12.88
N HIS A 354 -36.05 9.06 11.90
CA HIS A 354 -36.79 9.29 10.65
C HIS A 354 -37.01 8.00 9.84
N VAL A 355 -36.02 7.09 9.84
CA VAL A 355 -36.16 5.81 9.17
C VAL A 355 -37.19 4.93 9.89
N THR A 356 -37.11 4.79 11.22
CA THR A 356 -38.07 4.00 12.01
C THR A 356 -39.50 4.45 11.76
N THR A 357 -39.79 5.75 11.75
CA THR A 357 -41.14 6.28 11.48
C THR A 357 -41.63 5.95 10.07
N SER A 358 -40.73 5.76 9.11
CA SER A 358 -41.09 5.43 7.72
C SER A 358 -41.29 3.94 7.45
N VAL A 359 -40.79 3.06 8.31
CA VAL A 359 -40.86 1.59 8.14
C VAL A 359 -42.04 0.99 8.92
N VAL A 360 -42.39 1.57 10.08
CA VAL A 360 -43.55 1.17 10.91
C VAL A 360 -44.91 1.19 10.17
N PRO A 361 -45.19 2.07 9.18
CA PRO A 361 -46.48 2.05 8.48
C PRO A 361 -46.69 0.83 7.57
N ALA A 362 -45.62 0.18 7.09
CA ALA A 362 -45.73 -0.85 6.04
C ALA A 362 -46.17 -2.23 6.57
N VAL A 363 -45.93 -2.52 7.86
CA VAL A 363 -46.28 -3.82 8.47
C VAL A 363 -47.72 -3.80 9.03
N ALA A 364 -48.20 -2.62 9.44
CA ALA A 364 -49.57 -2.48 9.96
C ALA A 364 -50.63 -2.70 8.86
N ASP A 365 -50.35 -2.28 7.62
CA ASP A 365 -51.28 -2.45 6.49
C ASP A 365 -51.40 -3.91 6.00
N ASP A 366 -50.36 -4.74 6.16
CA ASP A 366 -50.40 -6.16 5.76
C ASP A 366 -51.15 -7.00 6.80
N ALA A 367 -51.04 -6.68 8.09
CA ALA A 367 -51.80 -7.36 9.15
C ALA A 367 -53.32 -7.11 9.08
N THR A 368 -53.75 -6.01 8.45
CA THR A 368 -55.18 -5.71 8.22
C THR A 368 -55.76 -6.31 6.95
N LYS A 369 -54.95 -6.94 6.09
CA LYS A 369 -55.42 -7.59 4.84
C LYS A 369 -55.66 -9.10 4.98
N GLU A 370 -55.22 -9.72 6.07
CA GLU A 370 -55.47 -11.14 6.38
C GLU A 370 -56.52 -11.37 7.49
N LEU A 371 -57.38 -10.38 7.76
CA LEU A 371 -58.53 -10.49 8.69
C LEU A 371 -59.88 -10.46 7.98
#